data_AF-A0A9D5MMD8-F1
#
_entry.id   AF-A0A9D5MMD8-F1
#
_cell.length_a   1.000
_cell.length_b   1.000
_cell.length_c   1.000
_cell.angle_alpha   90.00
_cell.angle_beta   90.00
_cell.angle_gamma   90.00
#
_symmetry.space_group_name_H-M   'P 1'
#
loop_
_entity.id
_entity.type
_entity.pdbx_description
1 polymer ?
#
loop_
_entity_poly.entity_id
_entity_poly.type
_entity_poly.pdbx_seq_one_letter_code
_entity_poly.pdbx_strand_id
1 'polypeptide(L)'
;MHKKNFIIKTGIALIVAATVLLQPVTAQAKSDGEYGYTYNYDWWGDVQESPDLYTVCKVFTSSELGLDLKLKNPQGLFVYGTSIYVCDSGNNRIIELDRKSPEKLEVKRIIDSFSGGTGTNTLNNPTDVAVSENGNIFIADQGNARVLKLDKDLNYIMEFTKPDDSTLDPALVFQPNKLAIDTAERVYCIAIGINKGLVKYENDGTFSGFVGATKVTFNFADYVWKKLASQEQRAKMESFVPTEYENIYMDYEGFIYATAAIRTNEDNKVDGDAVRKLNLLGADILVRNGDWKIIGDLYFGSGGGYEGPSIFTDVTCMDNDIYVCLDRNRGRLFGYDDQGRMVFAFGGNGNMDGYFRRPSAIEHYGHELYVLDSLDCSITAFVPTEFGNTVYNAIEDFDKGNYEKSGEEWQKVMDQNGNYDLAYIGLGRALLRQERYKEAMNYFELKYDAENYSKAYKQYRKQWVEEHIGWIVLVVVLLFLIPLGRGRIKSIKHEIDTADIFITGKDR
;
A
#
# COMPACT_ATOMS: atom_id res chain seq x y z
N MET A 1 -68.97 8.49 39.71
CA MET A 1 -68.13 7.70 38.78
C MET A 1 -67.44 8.51 37.66
N HIS A 2 -67.83 9.76 37.36
CA HIS A 2 -67.25 10.49 36.21
C HIS A 2 -65.84 11.11 36.39
N LYS A 3 -65.45 11.59 37.58
CA LYS A 3 -64.12 12.20 37.79
C LYS A 3 -62.96 11.20 37.78
N LYS A 4 -63.19 9.96 38.22
CA LYS A 4 -62.15 8.90 38.28
C LYS A 4 -61.79 8.40 36.87
N ASN A 5 -62.76 8.34 35.96
CA ASN A 5 -62.54 7.97 34.56
C ASN A 5 -61.89 9.07 33.72
N PHE A 6 -62.03 10.34 34.10
CA PHE A 6 -61.34 11.44 33.42
C PHE A 6 -59.84 11.38 33.70
N ILE A 7 -59.44 11.33 34.99
CA ILE A 7 -58.02 11.31 35.41
C ILE A 7 -57.28 10.07 34.86
N ILE A 8 -57.93 8.91 34.80
CA ILE A 8 -57.33 7.70 34.21
C ILE A 8 -57.16 7.87 32.69
N LYS A 9 -58.10 8.49 31.99
CA LYS A 9 -57.99 8.75 30.55
C LYS A 9 -56.95 9.83 30.21
N THR A 10 -56.83 10.89 31.01
CA THR A 10 -55.78 11.91 30.82
C THR A 10 -54.41 11.38 31.21
N GLY A 11 -54.31 10.54 32.24
CA GLY A 11 -53.05 9.89 32.64
C GLY A 11 -52.55 8.88 31.60
N ILE A 12 -53.45 8.07 31.03
CA ILE A 12 -53.08 7.13 29.95
C ILE A 12 -52.72 7.90 28.67
N ALA A 13 -53.43 8.97 28.33
CA ALA A 13 -53.09 9.81 27.17
C ALA A 13 -51.72 10.51 27.32
N LEU A 14 -51.37 10.97 28.52
CA LEU A 14 -50.06 11.57 28.82
C LEU A 14 -48.93 10.53 28.82
N ILE A 15 -49.18 9.30 29.29
CA ILE A 15 -48.20 8.21 29.25
C ILE A 15 -47.99 7.73 27.81
N VAL A 16 -49.04 7.65 26.98
CA VAL A 16 -48.92 7.31 25.55
C VAL A 16 -48.23 8.43 24.76
N ALA A 17 -48.50 9.71 25.08
CA ALA A 17 -47.78 10.82 24.47
C ALA A 17 -46.30 10.86 24.89
N ALA A 18 -45.99 10.54 26.14
CA ALA A 18 -44.61 10.47 26.64
C ALA A 18 -43.82 9.26 26.10
N THR A 19 -44.47 8.11 25.84
CA THR A 19 -43.80 6.95 25.23
C THR A 19 -43.59 7.11 23.72
N VAL A 20 -44.43 7.88 23.02
CA VAL A 20 -44.20 8.23 21.61
C VAL A 20 -43.05 9.24 21.46
N LEU A 21 -42.83 10.12 22.45
CA LEU A 21 -41.73 11.10 22.47
C LEU A 21 -40.38 10.52 22.96
N LEU A 22 -40.36 9.30 23.50
CA LEU A 22 -39.17 8.60 23.99
C LEU A 22 -38.66 7.51 23.02
N GLN A 23 -39.27 7.36 21.86
CA GLN A 23 -38.72 6.52 20.80
C GLN A 23 -37.49 7.24 20.23
N PRO A 24 -36.30 6.60 20.15
CA PRO A 24 -35.20 7.18 19.40
C PRO A 24 -35.70 7.37 17.97
N VAL A 25 -35.83 8.63 17.55
CA VAL A 25 -35.98 8.94 16.14
C VAL A 25 -34.63 8.56 15.54
N THR A 26 -34.55 7.34 15.02
CA THR A 26 -33.54 7.00 14.01
C THR A 26 -33.88 7.85 12.80
N ALA A 27 -33.34 9.07 12.79
CA ALA A 27 -33.24 9.85 11.57
C ALA A 27 -32.29 9.05 10.67
N GLN A 28 -32.85 8.14 9.87
CA GLN A 28 -32.14 7.62 8.73
C GLN A 28 -32.13 8.78 7.74
N ALA A 29 -31.07 9.59 7.81
CA ALA A 29 -30.74 10.46 6.71
C ALA A 29 -30.55 9.53 5.51
N LYS A 30 -31.55 9.44 4.64
CA LYS A 30 -31.29 9.11 3.25
C LYS A 30 -30.50 10.31 2.73
N SER A 31 -29.18 10.20 2.73
CA SER A 31 -28.41 11.05 1.83
C SER A 31 -28.82 10.60 0.43
N ASP A 32 -29.62 11.42 -0.23
CA ASP A 32 -29.72 11.44 -1.70
C ASP A 32 -28.42 11.99 -2.32
N GLY A 33 -27.28 11.79 -1.65
CA GLY A 33 -25.96 12.02 -2.19
C GLY A 33 -25.62 10.84 -3.06
N GLU A 34 -25.24 11.13 -4.30
CA GLU A 34 -24.59 10.20 -5.21
C GLU A 34 -23.41 9.57 -4.44
N TYR A 35 -23.59 8.37 -3.90
CA TYR A 35 -22.50 7.68 -3.19
C TYR A 35 -21.41 7.44 -4.24
N GLY A 36 -20.20 7.93 -3.95
CA GLY A 36 -19.02 7.63 -4.75
C GLY A 36 -18.78 6.12 -4.84
N TYR A 37 -17.99 5.69 -5.82
CA TYR A 37 -17.61 4.29 -6.03
C TYR A 37 -16.25 3.95 -5.38
N THR A 38 -15.68 4.90 -4.63
CA THR A 38 -14.45 4.72 -3.85
C THR A 38 -14.77 4.32 -2.41
N TYR A 39 -14.07 3.34 -1.89
CA TYR A 39 -14.24 2.87 -0.51
C TYR A 39 -12.89 2.63 0.19
N ASN A 40 -12.96 2.51 1.52
CA ASN A 40 -11.89 2.08 2.40
C ASN A 40 -12.44 1.10 3.44
N TYR A 41 -11.58 0.63 4.34
CA TYR A 41 -11.96 -0.18 5.49
C TYR A 41 -11.69 0.57 6.78
N ASP A 42 -12.63 0.50 7.72
CA ASP A 42 -12.38 0.96 9.07
C ASP A 42 -11.60 -0.08 9.90
N TRP A 43 -11.35 0.27 11.16
CA TRP A 43 -10.70 -0.61 12.15
C TRP A 43 -11.38 -1.97 12.36
N TRP A 44 -12.69 -2.09 12.12
CA TRP A 44 -13.42 -3.37 12.25
C TRP A 44 -13.39 -4.19 10.97
N GLY A 45 -12.91 -3.59 9.88
CA GLY A 45 -12.84 -4.18 8.55
C GLY A 45 -14.10 -3.93 7.76
N ASP A 46 -15.02 -3.10 8.27
CA ASP A 46 -16.25 -2.76 7.59
C ASP A 46 -15.95 -1.77 6.46
N VAL A 47 -16.63 -1.95 5.33
CA VAL A 47 -16.50 -1.07 4.16
C VAL A 47 -17.07 0.30 4.51
N GLN A 48 -16.25 1.33 4.34
CA GLN A 48 -16.63 2.72 4.46
C GLN A 48 -16.55 3.39 3.10
N GLU A 49 -17.70 3.80 2.57
CA GLU A 49 -17.76 4.60 1.35
C GLU A 49 -17.09 5.95 1.55
N SER A 50 -16.45 6.45 0.50
CA SER A 50 -15.72 7.70 0.48
C SER A 50 -16.13 8.54 -0.73
N PRO A 51 -16.01 9.88 -0.67
CA PRO A 51 -15.95 10.68 -1.88
C PRO A 51 -14.91 10.09 -2.85
N ASP A 52 -15.19 10.18 -4.14
CA ASP A 52 -14.36 9.55 -5.15
C ASP A 52 -12.97 10.17 -5.17
N LEU A 53 -11.92 9.34 -5.04
CA LEU A 53 -10.54 9.84 -5.17
C LEU A 53 -10.17 10.13 -6.62
N TYR A 54 -10.69 9.31 -7.53
CA TYR A 54 -10.44 9.39 -8.96
C TYR A 54 -11.75 9.54 -9.73
N THR A 55 -11.66 10.13 -10.91
CA THR A 55 -12.70 10.04 -11.92
C THR A 55 -12.12 9.55 -13.24
N VAL A 56 -12.93 8.88 -14.05
CA VAL A 56 -12.53 8.50 -15.40
C VAL A 56 -12.42 9.78 -16.23
N CYS A 57 -11.22 10.03 -16.73
CA CYS A 57 -10.96 11.14 -17.63
C CYS A 57 -11.33 10.77 -19.07
N LYS A 58 -10.78 9.66 -19.56
CA LYS A 58 -11.03 9.19 -20.93
C LYS A 58 -10.66 7.72 -21.13
N VAL A 59 -11.41 7.02 -21.99
CA VAL A 59 -11.06 5.69 -22.49
C VAL A 59 -10.51 5.81 -23.91
N PHE A 60 -9.25 5.40 -24.10
CA PHE A 60 -8.54 5.41 -25.38
C PHE A 60 -8.63 4.03 -26.04
N THR A 61 -9.57 3.89 -26.98
CA THR A 61 -9.62 2.74 -27.90
C THR A 61 -8.66 2.94 -29.07
N SER A 62 -8.49 1.92 -29.92
CA SER A 62 -7.67 2.06 -31.13
C SER A 62 -8.15 3.18 -32.06
N SER A 63 -9.46 3.45 -32.13
CA SER A 63 -10.00 4.57 -32.91
C SER A 63 -9.70 5.92 -32.28
N GLU A 64 -9.78 6.03 -30.95
CA GLU A 64 -9.42 7.27 -30.23
C GLU A 64 -7.93 7.60 -30.39
N LEU A 65 -7.09 6.58 -30.48
CA LEU A 65 -5.65 6.72 -30.73
C LEU A 65 -5.31 6.94 -32.22
N GLY A 66 -6.29 6.83 -33.13
CA GLY A 66 -6.06 6.96 -34.57
C GLY A 66 -5.22 5.82 -35.17
N LEU A 67 -5.29 4.61 -34.60
CA LEU A 67 -4.54 3.44 -35.08
C LEU A 67 -5.25 2.75 -36.26
N ASP A 68 -4.52 2.52 -37.35
CA ASP A 68 -5.02 1.76 -38.50
C ASP A 68 -5.30 0.29 -38.17
N LEU A 69 -4.41 -0.31 -37.35
CA LEU A 69 -4.55 -1.67 -36.86
C LEU A 69 -5.02 -1.63 -35.40
N LYS A 70 -6.16 -2.29 -35.13
CA LYS A 70 -6.71 -2.38 -33.78
C LYS A 70 -5.76 -3.10 -32.83
N LEU A 71 -5.68 -2.60 -31.60
CA LEU A 71 -5.02 -3.27 -30.49
C LEU A 71 -5.54 -4.71 -30.35
N LYS A 72 -4.64 -5.62 -30.01
CA LYS A 72 -4.93 -7.04 -29.89
C LYS A 72 -4.14 -7.64 -28.73
N ASN A 73 -4.87 -8.00 -27.67
CA ASN A 73 -4.32 -8.61 -26.46
C ASN A 73 -3.11 -7.84 -25.86
N PRO A 74 -3.20 -6.50 -25.66
CA PRO A 74 -2.08 -5.74 -25.15
C PRO A 74 -1.75 -6.12 -23.68
N GLN A 75 -0.47 -6.28 -23.32
CA GLN A 75 -0.04 -6.88 -22.04
C GLN A 75 0.76 -5.95 -21.11
N GLY A 76 1.38 -4.90 -21.65
CA GLY A 76 2.33 -4.07 -20.92
C GLY A 76 2.12 -2.59 -21.20
N LEU A 77 2.36 -1.78 -20.17
CA LEU A 77 2.28 -0.33 -20.20
C LEU A 77 3.51 0.21 -19.44
N PHE A 78 4.16 1.24 -19.96
CA PHE A 78 5.29 1.88 -19.28
C PHE A 78 5.29 3.39 -19.55
N VAL A 79 5.56 4.20 -18.53
CA VAL A 79 5.61 5.67 -18.66
C VAL A 79 7.05 6.16 -18.48
N TYR A 80 7.53 6.99 -19.41
CA TYR A 80 8.83 7.64 -19.33
C TYR A 80 8.74 9.09 -19.82
N GLY A 81 8.87 10.05 -18.90
CA GLY A 81 8.56 11.45 -19.19
C GLY A 81 7.11 11.56 -19.66
N THR A 82 6.87 12.17 -20.83
CA THR A 82 5.53 12.24 -21.44
C THR A 82 5.23 11.04 -22.35
N SER A 83 6.18 10.15 -22.60
CA SER A 83 5.95 8.98 -23.45
C SER A 83 5.25 7.87 -22.67
N ILE A 84 4.22 7.26 -23.27
CA ILE A 84 3.56 6.06 -22.77
C ILE A 84 3.78 4.94 -23.80
N TYR A 85 4.42 3.85 -23.39
CA TYR A 85 4.68 2.69 -24.24
C TYR A 85 3.63 1.63 -23.97
N VAL A 86 3.03 1.10 -25.04
CA VAL A 86 2.00 0.07 -24.99
C VAL A 86 2.50 -1.17 -25.73
N CYS A 87 2.65 -2.28 -25.04
CA CYS A 87 2.95 -3.57 -25.65
C CYS A 87 1.67 -4.16 -26.26
N ASP A 88 1.46 -3.92 -27.57
CA ASP A 88 0.38 -4.49 -28.36
C ASP A 88 0.73 -5.93 -28.80
N SER A 89 0.85 -6.80 -27.80
CA SER A 89 1.53 -8.09 -27.88
C SER A 89 0.99 -9.01 -28.98
N GLY A 90 -0.34 -9.06 -29.16
CA GLY A 90 -0.98 -9.90 -30.17
C GLY A 90 -0.79 -9.43 -31.62
N ASN A 91 -0.24 -8.22 -31.81
CA ASN A 91 0.18 -7.65 -33.08
C ASN A 91 1.72 -7.55 -33.20
N ASN A 92 2.48 -8.09 -32.24
CA ASN A 92 3.95 -8.11 -32.27
C ASN A 92 4.59 -6.73 -32.43
N ARG A 93 4.06 -5.72 -31.71
CA ARG A 93 4.57 -4.35 -31.78
C ARG A 93 4.44 -3.63 -30.44
N ILE A 94 5.19 -2.55 -30.29
CA ILE A 94 5.04 -1.58 -29.21
C ILE A 94 4.60 -0.25 -29.82
N ILE A 95 3.65 0.41 -29.18
CA ILE A 95 3.17 1.74 -29.59
C ILE A 95 3.71 2.75 -28.58
N GLU A 96 4.51 3.71 -29.05
CA GLU A 96 4.92 4.86 -28.25
C GLU A 96 3.91 5.98 -28.48
N LEU A 97 3.20 6.34 -27.43
CA LEU A 97 2.27 7.45 -27.36
C LEU A 97 2.96 8.64 -26.68
N ASP A 98 2.58 9.86 -27.05
CA ASP A 98 2.97 11.08 -26.36
C ASP A 98 1.75 11.67 -25.63
N ARG A 99 1.90 11.87 -24.32
CA ARG A 99 0.89 12.45 -23.44
C ARG A 99 0.90 13.97 -23.59
N LYS A 100 -0.15 14.53 -24.22
CA LYS A 100 -0.34 15.99 -24.32
C LYS A 100 -1.13 16.56 -23.15
N SER A 101 -2.11 15.79 -22.67
CA SER A 101 -2.96 16.08 -21.53
C SER A 101 -3.63 14.78 -21.08
N PRO A 102 -4.32 14.73 -19.92
CA PRO A 102 -5.03 13.53 -19.49
C PRO A 102 -6.04 13.02 -20.53
N GLU A 103 -6.72 13.93 -21.23
CA GLU A 103 -7.71 13.62 -22.29
C GLU A 103 -7.11 13.36 -23.69
N LYS A 104 -5.79 13.48 -23.87
CA LYS A 104 -5.16 13.44 -25.20
C LYS A 104 -3.82 12.74 -25.22
N LEU A 105 -3.83 11.54 -25.81
CA LEU A 105 -2.66 10.77 -26.20
C LEU A 105 -2.52 10.80 -27.74
N GLU A 106 -1.31 11.02 -28.23
CA GLU A 106 -1.02 11.01 -29.68
C GLU A 106 0.01 9.92 -30.00
N VAL A 107 -0.19 9.15 -31.07
CA VAL A 107 0.80 8.16 -31.51
C VAL A 107 2.05 8.87 -32.00
N LYS A 108 3.19 8.62 -31.33
CA LYS A 108 4.50 9.17 -31.70
C LYS A 108 5.22 8.26 -32.69
N ARG A 109 5.23 6.94 -32.43
CA ARG A 109 5.73 5.92 -33.37
C ARG A 109 5.24 4.52 -33.02
N ILE A 110 5.42 3.60 -33.95
CA ILE A 110 5.17 2.17 -33.79
C ILE A 110 6.51 1.45 -33.95
N ILE A 111 6.79 0.52 -33.04
CA ILE A 111 8.01 -0.29 -32.98
C ILE A 111 7.61 -1.75 -33.23
N ASP A 112 7.75 -2.23 -34.45
CA ASP A 112 7.54 -3.65 -34.83
C ASP A 112 8.85 -4.34 -35.25
N SER A 113 9.89 -3.54 -35.48
CA SER A 113 11.18 -3.95 -35.99
C SER A 113 12.29 -2.98 -35.56
N PHE A 114 13.54 -3.41 -35.70
CA PHE A 114 14.73 -2.65 -35.37
C PHE A 114 15.87 -2.90 -36.38
N SER A 115 16.92 -2.09 -36.29
CA SER A 115 18.09 -2.16 -37.18
C SER A 115 19.28 -2.84 -36.51
N GLY A 116 20.02 -3.67 -37.25
CA GLY A 116 21.21 -4.38 -36.75
C GLY A 116 20.90 -5.71 -36.05
N GLY A 117 21.94 -6.29 -35.42
CA GLY A 117 21.88 -7.63 -34.81
C GLY A 117 22.11 -8.78 -35.81
N THR A 118 22.26 -10.01 -35.30
CA THR A 118 22.55 -11.21 -36.10
C THR A 118 21.37 -12.17 -36.26
N GLY A 119 20.18 -11.80 -35.76
CA GLY A 119 19.00 -12.66 -35.71
C GLY A 119 17.72 -11.94 -36.18
N THR A 120 16.57 -12.44 -35.71
CA THR A 120 15.25 -11.84 -35.99
C THR A 120 15.21 -10.38 -35.53
N ASN A 121 14.92 -9.48 -36.47
CA ASN A 121 14.86 -8.04 -36.23
C ASN A 121 13.44 -7.51 -36.04
N THR A 122 12.47 -8.41 -35.87
CA THR A 122 11.07 -8.12 -35.53
C THR A 122 10.76 -8.60 -34.12
N LEU A 123 9.76 -7.98 -33.49
CA LEU A 123 9.27 -8.45 -32.19
C LEU A 123 8.35 -9.67 -32.36
N ASN A 124 8.17 -10.44 -31.28
CA ASN A 124 7.23 -11.55 -31.22
C ASN A 124 6.66 -11.66 -29.81
N ASN A 125 5.37 -11.37 -29.65
CA ASN A 125 4.67 -11.32 -28.37
C ASN A 125 5.42 -10.50 -27.29
N PRO A 126 5.75 -9.22 -27.54
CA PRO A 126 6.37 -8.38 -26.51
C PRO A 126 5.42 -8.21 -25.33
N THR A 127 5.81 -8.59 -24.12
CA THR A 127 4.92 -8.58 -22.94
C THR A 127 5.14 -7.37 -22.04
N ASP A 128 6.32 -6.77 -22.11
CA ASP A 128 6.71 -5.65 -21.26
C ASP A 128 7.84 -4.81 -21.86
N VAL A 129 7.97 -3.57 -21.39
CA VAL A 129 8.95 -2.61 -21.87
C VAL A 129 9.39 -1.67 -20.75
N ALA A 130 10.67 -1.30 -20.73
CA ALA A 130 11.19 -0.22 -19.88
C ALA A 130 12.18 0.65 -20.67
N VAL A 131 12.34 1.90 -20.23
CA VAL A 131 13.24 2.87 -20.87
C VAL A 131 14.19 3.44 -19.83
N SER A 132 15.49 3.40 -20.11
CA SER A 132 16.52 3.93 -19.20
C SER A 132 16.62 5.44 -19.29
N GLU A 133 17.28 6.08 -18.32
CA GLU A 133 17.57 7.53 -18.36
C GLU A 133 18.32 7.96 -19.64
N ASN A 134 19.13 7.06 -20.22
CA ASN A 134 19.85 7.30 -21.47
C ASN A 134 18.95 7.17 -22.72
N GLY A 135 17.70 6.78 -22.55
CA GLY A 135 16.75 6.51 -23.63
C GLY A 135 16.91 5.13 -24.28
N ASN A 136 17.65 4.21 -23.67
CA ASN A 136 17.73 2.83 -24.15
C ASN A 136 16.44 2.09 -23.81
N ILE A 137 15.92 1.31 -24.75
CA ILE A 137 14.64 0.60 -24.63
C ILE A 137 14.92 -0.88 -24.38
N PHE A 138 14.35 -1.41 -23.30
CA PHE A 138 14.43 -2.81 -22.91
C PHE A 138 13.07 -3.45 -23.13
N ILE A 139 13.00 -4.56 -23.86
CA ILE A 139 11.75 -5.20 -24.25
C ILE A 139 11.78 -6.68 -23.83
N ALA A 140 10.78 -7.12 -23.07
CA ALA A 140 10.52 -8.55 -22.85
C ALA A 140 9.89 -9.13 -24.13
N ASP A 141 10.74 -9.56 -25.06
CA ASP A 141 10.38 -10.12 -26.36
C ASP A 141 10.12 -11.63 -26.22
N GLN A 142 9.06 -11.97 -25.46
CA GLN A 142 8.80 -13.30 -24.92
C GLN A 142 8.79 -14.40 -26.01
N GLY A 143 8.16 -14.14 -27.15
CA GLY A 143 8.05 -15.11 -28.25
C GLY A 143 9.38 -15.37 -28.97
N ASN A 144 10.35 -14.48 -28.83
CA ASN A 144 11.73 -14.67 -29.30
C ASN A 144 12.68 -15.12 -28.19
N ALA A 145 12.16 -15.44 -27.00
CA ALA A 145 12.91 -15.95 -25.85
C ALA A 145 14.12 -15.07 -25.44
N ARG A 146 13.93 -13.75 -25.44
CA ARG A 146 14.97 -12.78 -25.09
C ARG A 146 14.41 -11.53 -24.42
N VAL A 147 15.25 -10.86 -23.61
CA VAL A 147 15.09 -9.43 -23.34
C VAL A 147 15.95 -8.68 -24.34
N LEU A 148 15.36 -7.78 -25.12
CA LEU A 148 16.04 -7.02 -26.16
C LEU A 148 16.41 -5.63 -25.65
N LYS A 149 17.65 -5.18 -25.89
CA LYS A 149 18.11 -3.80 -25.59
C LYS A 149 18.38 -3.05 -26.89
N LEU A 150 17.66 -1.96 -27.09
CA LEU A 150 17.79 -1.05 -28.24
C LEU A 150 18.21 0.34 -27.76
N ASP A 151 18.87 1.10 -28.63
CA ASP A 151 19.00 2.54 -28.41
C ASP A 151 17.68 3.27 -28.74
N LYS A 152 17.61 4.56 -28.43
CA LYS A 152 16.44 5.41 -28.71
C LYS A 152 16.05 5.45 -30.20
N ASP A 153 16.99 5.20 -31.10
CA ASP A 153 16.85 5.24 -32.56
C ASP A 153 16.53 3.86 -33.15
N LEU A 154 16.26 2.87 -32.29
CA LEU A 154 15.93 1.48 -32.62
C LEU A 154 17.08 0.72 -33.30
N ASN A 155 18.33 1.05 -32.95
CA ASN A 155 19.47 0.20 -33.27
C ASN A 155 19.67 -0.84 -32.17
N TYR A 156 19.95 -2.07 -32.60
CA TYR A 156 20.31 -3.17 -31.72
C TYR A 156 21.57 -2.85 -30.92
N ILE A 157 21.48 -2.95 -29.59
CA ILE A 157 22.64 -2.91 -28.70
C ILE A 157 23.04 -4.34 -28.33
N MET A 158 22.13 -5.10 -27.72
CA MET A 158 22.36 -6.47 -27.26
C MET A 158 21.05 -7.17 -26.88
N GLU A 159 21.12 -8.45 -26.52
CA GLU A 159 20.00 -9.21 -25.96
C GLU A 159 20.44 -10.07 -24.77
N PHE A 160 19.50 -10.32 -23.85
CA PHE A 160 19.67 -11.20 -22.69
C PHE A 160 18.85 -12.47 -22.92
N THR A 161 19.49 -13.63 -22.86
CA THR A 161 18.88 -14.94 -23.07
C THR A 161 18.86 -15.76 -21.79
N LYS A 162 18.35 -17.00 -21.85
CA LYS A 162 18.32 -17.93 -20.70
C LYS A 162 19.61 -17.85 -19.87
N PRO A 163 19.53 -17.65 -18.54
CA PRO A 163 20.70 -17.68 -17.67
C PRO A 163 21.48 -18.98 -17.82
N ASP A 164 22.81 -18.88 -17.85
CA ASP A 164 23.68 -20.04 -17.73
C ASP A 164 23.78 -20.47 -16.26
N ASP A 165 22.75 -21.17 -15.80
CA ASP A 165 22.65 -21.68 -14.43
C ASP A 165 22.28 -23.17 -14.47
N SER A 166 23.18 -24.01 -13.96
CA SER A 166 23.03 -25.48 -13.94
C SER A 166 21.86 -26.00 -13.11
N THR A 167 21.22 -25.15 -12.31
CA THR A 167 20.03 -25.49 -11.52
C THR A 167 18.71 -25.20 -12.25
N LEU A 168 18.77 -24.61 -13.43
CA LEU A 168 17.63 -24.51 -14.34
C LEU A 168 17.49 -25.79 -15.17
N ASP A 169 16.25 -26.14 -15.53
CA ASP A 169 16.01 -27.26 -16.44
C ASP A 169 16.67 -26.96 -17.81
N PRO A 170 17.52 -27.85 -18.33
CA PRO A 170 18.07 -27.71 -19.68
C PRO A 170 17.01 -27.53 -20.76
N ALA A 171 15.83 -28.14 -20.59
CA ALA A 171 14.69 -28.03 -21.50
C ALA A 171 13.84 -26.76 -21.31
N LEU A 172 14.09 -25.97 -20.25
CA LEU A 172 13.41 -24.69 -20.03
C LEU A 172 13.69 -23.76 -21.22
N VAL A 173 12.60 -23.25 -21.81
CA VAL A 173 12.63 -22.14 -22.76
C VAL A 173 12.50 -20.85 -21.96
N PHE A 174 13.43 -19.91 -22.18
CA PHE A 174 13.37 -18.62 -21.50
C PHE A 174 12.19 -17.80 -22.01
N GLN A 175 11.26 -17.47 -21.13
CA GLN A 175 10.07 -16.69 -21.46
C GLN A 175 10.01 -15.45 -20.55
N PRO A 176 10.79 -14.39 -20.86
CA PRO A 176 10.73 -13.15 -20.09
C PRO A 176 9.30 -12.60 -20.17
N ASN A 177 8.77 -12.14 -19.04
CA ASN A 177 7.39 -11.71 -18.91
C ASN A 177 7.29 -10.25 -18.46
N LYS A 178 7.95 -9.91 -17.35
CA LYS A 178 7.99 -8.55 -16.78
C LYS A 178 9.43 -8.15 -16.50
N LEU A 179 9.75 -6.87 -16.65
CA LEU A 179 11.09 -6.37 -16.41
C LEU A 179 11.08 -5.00 -15.72
N ALA A 180 12.12 -4.76 -14.94
CA ALA A 180 12.48 -3.45 -14.42
C ALA A 180 13.97 -3.23 -14.61
N ILE A 181 14.38 -1.98 -14.79
CA ILE A 181 15.77 -1.60 -14.99
C ILE A 181 16.14 -0.52 -13.99
N ASP A 182 17.38 -0.54 -13.50
CA ASP A 182 17.88 0.53 -12.65
C ASP A 182 18.70 1.57 -13.42
N THR A 183 19.15 2.59 -12.69
CA THR A 183 19.99 3.69 -13.21
C THR A 183 21.34 3.22 -13.75
N ALA A 184 21.81 2.03 -13.38
CA ALA A 184 23.02 1.41 -13.92
C ALA A 184 22.73 0.52 -15.15
N GLU A 185 21.48 0.49 -15.62
CA GLU A 185 20.95 -0.37 -16.69
C GLU A 185 21.09 -1.87 -16.42
N ARG A 186 21.07 -2.28 -15.14
CA ARG A 186 20.93 -3.69 -14.77
C ARG A 186 19.47 -4.12 -14.94
N VAL A 187 19.27 -5.33 -15.44
CA VAL A 187 17.93 -5.85 -15.76
C VAL A 187 17.47 -6.80 -14.66
N TYR A 188 16.28 -6.56 -14.13
CA TYR A 188 15.55 -7.46 -13.24
C TYR A 188 14.34 -7.98 -14.00
N CYS A 189 14.22 -9.29 -14.14
CA CYS A 189 13.20 -9.89 -15.02
C CYS A 189 12.47 -11.04 -14.32
N ILE A 190 11.13 -11.04 -14.41
CA ILE A 190 10.32 -12.23 -14.16
C ILE A 190 10.26 -13.03 -15.46
N ALA A 191 10.59 -14.31 -15.41
CA ALA A 191 10.47 -15.21 -16.54
C ALA A 191 9.62 -16.43 -16.17
N ILE A 192 8.68 -16.79 -17.05
CA ILE A 192 7.73 -17.89 -16.83
C ILE A 192 8.52 -19.20 -16.66
N GLY A 193 8.20 -19.94 -15.59
CA GLY A 193 8.86 -21.20 -15.26
C GLY A 193 10.14 -21.05 -14.44
N ILE A 194 10.57 -19.82 -14.10
CA ILE A 194 11.71 -19.56 -13.22
C ILE A 194 11.22 -19.12 -11.84
N ASN A 195 11.02 -20.10 -10.96
CA ASN A 195 10.55 -19.92 -9.59
C ASN A 195 11.66 -19.57 -8.57
N LYS A 196 12.71 -18.87 -9.01
CA LYS A 196 13.89 -18.55 -8.19
C LYS A 196 13.95 -17.08 -7.77
N GLY A 197 12.88 -16.32 -8.00
CA GLY A 197 12.84 -14.86 -7.86
C GLY A 197 13.10 -14.17 -9.19
N LEU A 198 13.63 -12.95 -9.14
CA LEU A 198 13.92 -12.14 -10.33
C LEU A 198 15.26 -12.59 -10.93
N VAL A 199 15.27 -12.82 -12.23
CA VAL A 199 16.49 -13.02 -13.01
C VAL A 199 17.22 -11.69 -13.12
N LYS A 200 18.44 -11.60 -12.60
CA LYS A 200 19.24 -10.38 -12.63
C LYS A 200 20.37 -10.48 -13.66
N TYR A 201 20.46 -9.48 -14.54
CA TYR A 201 21.59 -9.28 -15.43
C TYR A 201 22.27 -7.94 -15.15
N GLU A 202 23.60 -7.89 -15.23
CA GLU A 202 24.34 -6.63 -15.33
C GLU A 202 24.13 -5.98 -16.70
N ASN A 203 24.51 -4.71 -16.83
CA ASN A 203 24.27 -3.92 -18.05
C ASN A 203 25.02 -4.41 -19.30
N ASP A 204 26.00 -5.28 -19.13
CA ASP A 204 26.81 -5.91 -20.17
C ASP A 204 26.28 -7.29 -20.60
N GLY A 205 25.17 -7.75 -20.01
CA GLY A 205 24.57 -9.06 -20.31
C GLY A 205 24.97 -10.18 -19.37
N THR A 206 25.90 -9.94 -18.45
CA THR A 206 26.34 -10.95 -17.50
C THR A 206 25.21 -11.30 -16.54
N PHE A 207 24.86 -12.58 -16.44
CA PHE A 207 23.91 -13.06 -15.44
C PHE A 207 24.52 -13.02 -14.03
N SER A 208 23.87 -12.31 -13.11
CA SER A 208 24.39 -12.06 -11.75
C SER A 208 23.80 -13.00 -10.69
N GLY A 209 22.77 -13.76 -11.05
CA GLY A 209 22.02 -14.62 -10.14
C GLY A 209 20.54 -14.28 -10.05
N PHE A 210 19.86 -14.95 -9.12
CA PHE A 210 18.46 -14.67 -8.81
C PHE A 210 18.35 -13.85 -7.52
N VAL A 211 17.43 -12.87 -7.50
CA VAL A 211 17.20 -12.01 -6.34
C VAL A 211 15.73 -12.01 -5.92
N GLY A 212 15.47 -11.72 -4.65
CA GLY A 212 14.10 -11.51 -4.18
C GLY A 212 13.25 -12.78 -4.06
N ALA A 213 13.83 -13.98 -4.11
CA ALA A 213 13.08 -15.22 -3.99
C ALA A 213 12.15 -15.23 -2.77
N THR A 214 10.88 -15.59 -2.96
CA THR A 214 9.92 -15.69 -1.85
C THR A 214 10.39 -16.80 -0.89
N LYS A 215 10.69 -16.43 0.37
CA LYS A 215 11.15 -17.39 1.38
C LYS A 215 9.97 -18.24 1.81
N VAL A 216 10.09 -19.56 1.68
CA VAL A 216 9.14 -20.49 2.30
C VAL A 216 9.41 -20.50 3.80
N THR A 217 8.49 -19.93 4.59
CA THR A 217 8.54 -20.01 6.05
C THR A 217 8.01 -21.38 6.49
N PHE A 218 8.85 -22.16 7.17
CA PHE A 218 8.42 -23.40 7.80
C PHE A 218 7.77 -23.09 9.15
N ASN A 219 6.56 -23.60 9.40
CA ASN A 219 6.02 -23.61 10.75
C ASN A 219 6.79 -24.66 11.59
N PHE A 220 6.95 -24.43 12.90
CA PHE A 220 7.54 -25.41 13.82
C PHE A 220 6.80 -26.76 13.75
N ALA A 221 5.48 -26.73 13.53
CA ALA A 221 4.67 -27.94 13.30
C ALA A 221 5.14 -28.71 12.05
N ASP A 222 5.48 -28.02 10.96
CA ASP A 222 5.99 -28.65 9.73
C ASP A 222 7.35 -29.30 9.96
N TYR A 223 8.20 -28.67 10.78
CA TYR A 223 9.50 -29.22 11.14
C TYR A 223 9.37 -30.53 11.95
N VAL A 224 8.46 -30.55 12.94
CA VAL A 224 8.17 -31.74 13.74
C VAL A 224 7.52 -32.83 12.89
N TRP A 225 6.55 -32.47 12.05
CA TRP A 225 5.84 -33.40 11.18
C TRP A 225 6.74 -34.02 10.12
N LYS A 226 7.63 -33.23 9.49
CA LYS A 226 8.64 -33.70 8.52
C LYS A 226 9.64 -34.68 9.13
N LYS A 227 9.89 -34.60 10.44
CA LYS A 227 10.73 -35.53 11.19
C LYS A 227 10.02 -36.86 11.47
N LEU A 228 8.68 -36.87 11.52
CA LEU A 228 7.85 -38.04 11.80
C LEU A 228 7.26 -38.69 10.53
N ALA A 229 7.19 -37.95 9.42
CA ALA A 229 6.59 -38.39 8.15
C ALA A 229 7.47 -39.41 7.39
N SER A 230 6.81 -40.39 6.75
CA SER A 230 7.47 -41.38 5.89
C SER A 230 8.06 -40.74 4.63
N GLN A 231 8.97 -41.43 3.93
CA GLN A 231 9.57 -40.92 2.67
C GLN A 231 8.50 -40.63 1.61
N GLU A 232 7.45 -41.46 1.50
CA GLU A 232 6.33 -41.24 0.59
C GLU A 232 5.43 -40.06 1.03
N GLN A 233 5.21 -39.88 2.33
CA GLN A 233 4.46 -38.74 2.86
C GLN A 233 5.21 -37.42 2.62
N ARG A 234 6.55 -37.43 2.72
CA ARG A 234 7.41 -36.28 2.42
C ARG A 234 7.47 -35.95 0.92
N ALA A 235 7.33 -36.97 0.06
CA ALA A 235 7.21 -36.78 -1.38
C ALA A 235 5.83 -36.23 -1.79
N LYS A 236 4.77 -36.60 -1.05
CA LYS A 236 3.40 -36.06 -1.19
C LYS A 236 3.18 -34.69 -0.55
N MET A 237 4.10 -34.18 0.28
CA MET A 237 4.15 -32.76 0.67
C MET A 237 4.59 -31.86 -0.51
N GLU A 238 4.30 -32.30 -1.75
CA GLU A 238 4.78 -31.79 -3.05
C GLU A 238 5.39 -30.39 -3.00
N SER A 239 6.68 -30.35 -3.35
CA SER A 239 7.40 -29.19 -3.89
C SER A 239 6.80 -27.84 -3.48
N PHE A 240 7.20 -27.35 -2.31
CA PHE A 240 7.09 -25.94 -1.93
C PHE A 240 7.99 -25.11 -2.86
N VAL A 241 7.56 -24.98 -4.11
CA VAL A 241 8.17 -24.07 -5.06
C VAL A 241 7.71 -22.67 -4.65
N PRO A 242 8.65 -21.74 -4.39
CA PRO A 242 8.33 -20.32 -4.25
C PRO A 242 7.44 -19.90 -5.41
N THR A 243 6.31 -19.24 -5.17
CA THR A 243 5.48 -18.73 -6.26
C THR A 243 6.24 -17.63 -6.98
N GLU A 244 6.23 -17.67 -8.32
CA GLU A 244 6.72 -16.59 -9.17
C GLU A 244 6.01 -15.28 -8.78
N TYR A 245 6.72 -14.16 -8.85
CA TYR A 245 6.05 -12.86 -8.79
C TYR A 245 5.19 -12.70 -10.05
N GLU A 246 4.02 -12.07 -9.90
CA GLU A 246 3.13 -11.76 -11.02
C GLU A 246 3.63 -10.54 -11.79
N ASN A 247 4.15 -9.52 -11.08
CA ASN A 247 4.70 -8.30 -11.68
C ASN A 247 5.77 -7.64 -10.82
N ILE A 248 6.55 -6.75 -11.42
CA ILE A 248 7.55 -5.89 -10.79
C ILE A 248 7.50 -4.46 -11.33
N TYR A 249 7.75 -3.49 -10.46
CA TYR A 249 7.92 -2.07 -10.79
C TYR A 249 9.09 -1.51 -9.99
N MET A 250 9.91 -0.65 -10.58
CA MET A 250 11.00 0.02 -9.86
C MET A 250 10.67 1.49 -9.62
N ASP A 251 10.73 1.93 -8.37
CA ASP A 251 10.52 3.33 -8.01
C ASP A 251 11.74 4.20 -8.33
N TYR A 252 11.59 5.52 -8.18
CA TYR A 252 12.63 6.51 -8.45
C TYR A 252 13.86 6.38 -7.52
N GLU A 253 13.73 5.69 -6.38
CA GLU A 253 14.83 5.41 -5.44
C GLU A 253 15.57 4.10 -5.78
N GLY A 254 15.05 3.30 -6.72
CA GLY A 254 15.63 2.03 -7.14
C GLY A 254 15.16 0.81 -6.31
N PHE A 255 14.08 0.93 -5.54
CA PHE A 255 13.42 -0.20 -4.90
C PHE A 255 12.43 -0.86 -5.85
N ILE A 256 12.30 -2.18 -5.76
CA ILE A 256 11.42 -2.96 -6.63
C ILE A 256 10.16 -3.35 -5.86
N TYR A 257 9.02 -2.79 -6.25
CA TYR A 257 7.72 -3.29 -5.84
C TYR A 257 7.41 -4.56 -6.63
N ALA A 258 7.11 -5.65 -5.93
CA ALA A 258 6.79 -6.94 -6.55
C ALA A 258 5.45 -7.47 -6.05
N THR A 259 4.57 -7.88 -6.96
CA THR A 259 3.29 -8.52 -6.62
C THR A 259 3.44 -10.04 -6.64
N ALA A 260 2.87 -10.71 -5.66
CA ALA A 260 2.90 -12.16 -5.51
C ALA A 260 1.48 -12.70 -5.35
N ALA A 261 1.26 -13.90 -5.90
CA ALA A 261 0.01 -14.61 -5.68
C ALA A 261 -0.21 -14.87 -4.19
N ILE A 262 -1.42 -14.55 -3.73
CA ILE A 262 -1.86 -14.77 -2.36
C ILE A 262 -2.30 -16.22 -2.21
N ARG A 263 -1.85 -16.90 -1.15
CA ARG A 263 -2.29 -18.25 -0.80
C ARG A 263 -3.37 -18.17 0.27
N THR A 264 -4.46 -18.89 0.07
CA THR A 264 -5.51 -19.10 1.06
C THR A 264 -5.40 -20.49 1.67
N ASN A 265 -5.66 -20.61 2.97
CA ASN A 265 -5.82 -21.90 3.61
C ASN A 265 -7.24 -22.46 3.40
N GLU A 266 -7.53 -23.65 3.94
CA GLU A 266 -8.85 -24.30 3.87
C GLU A 266 -10.00 -23.46 4.48
N ASP A 267 -9.68 -22.49 5.35
CA ASP A 267 -10.64 -21.57 5.98
C ASP A 267 -10.79 -20.23 5.22
N ASN A 268 -10.28 -20.13 3.98
CA ASN A 268 -10.19 -18.89 3.21
C ASN A 268 -9.40 -17.76 3.90
N LYS A 269 -8.55 -18.08 4.87
CA LYS A 269 -7.64 -17.09 5.48
C LYS A 269 -6.41 -16.93 4.61
N VAL A 270 -6.07 -15.68 4.35
CA VAL A 270 -4.88 -15.28 3.60
C VAL A 270 -3.63 -15.42 4.47
N ASP A 271 -2.60 -16.06 3.92
CA ASP A 271 -1.25 -16.06 4.48
C ASP A 271 -0.34 -15.03 3.77
N GLY A 272 0.31 -14.16 4.55
CA GLY A 272 1.15 -13.06 4.05
C GLY A 272 0.43 -11.94 3.27
N ASP A 273 1.20 -10.93 2.87
CA ASP A 273 0.77 -9.84 1.98
C ASP A 273 1.04 -10.18 0.51
N ALA A 274 0.32 -9.53 -0.40
CA ALA A 274 0.50 -9.67 -1.85
C ALA A 274 1.64 -8.84 -2.43
N VAL A 275 2.14 -7.83 -1.69
CA VAL A 275 3.13 -6.87 -2.19
C VAL A 275 4.40 -6.90 -1.36
N ARG A 276 5.55 -6.75 -2.01
CA ARG A 276 6.88 -6.61 -1.38
C ARG A 276 7.56 -5.36 -1.95
N LYS A 277 8.30 -4.63 -1.12
CA LYS A 277 9.24 -3.57 -1.56
C LYS A 277 10.63 -4.13 -1.38
N LEU A 278 11.27 -4.54 -2.46
CA LEU A 278 12.55 -5.23 -2.45
C LEU A 278 13.68 -4.21 -2.63
N ASN A 279 14.70 -4.28 -1.79
CA ASN A 279 15.97 -3.62 -2.10
C ASN A 279 16.73 -4.37 -3.19
N LEU A 280 17.84 -3.80 -3.66
CA LEU A 280 18.66 -4.38 -4.74
C LEU A 280 19.28 -5.76 -4.40
N LEU A 281 19.31 -6.14 -3.11
CA LEU A 281 19.73 -7.47 -2.66
C LEU A 281 18.56 -8.48 -2.58
N GLY A 282 17.33 -8.03 -2.87
CA GLY A 282 16.12 -8.84 -2.81
C GLY A 282 15.53 -9.01 -1.41
N ALA A 283 15.93 -8.19 -0.44
CA ALA A 283 15.30 -8.19 0.88
C ALA A 283 14.03 -7.33 0.85
N ASP A 284 12.93 -7.88 1.36
CA ASP A 284 11.69 -7.14 1.55
C ASP A 284 11.82 -6.16 2.72
N ILE A 285 11.61 -4.89 2.42
CA ILE A 285 11.69 -3.75 3.33
C ILE A 285 10.35 -3.00 3.44
N LEU A 286 9.26 -3.55 2.88
CA LEU A 286 7.95 -2.91 2.96
C LEU A 286 7.47 -2.80 4.41
N VAL A 287 7.14 -1.58 4.83
CA VAL A 287 6.56 -1.31 6.15
C VAL A 287 5.09 -1.73 6.14
N ARG A 288 4.62 -2.32 7.25
CA ARG A 288 3.29 -2.92 7.39
C ARG A 288 2.64 -2.48 8.70
N ASN A 289 2.44 -1.18 8.82
CA ASN A 289 1.77 -0.54 9.95
C ASN A 289 0.28 -0.28 9.67
N GLY A 290 -0.25 -0.81 8.56
CA GLY A 290 -1.69 -0.81 8.29
C GLY A 290 -2.45 -1.84 9.11
N ASP A 291 -3.73 -1.56 9.34
CA ASP A 291 -4.62 -2.41 10.15
C ASP A 291 -4.87 -3.76 9.50
N TRP A 292 -4.77 -3.78 8.17
CA TRP A 292 -5.06 -4.92 7.33
C TRP A 292 -3.87 -5.30 6.45
N LYS A 293 -3.83 -6.59 6.07
CA LYS A 293 -2.87 -7.09 5.10
C LYS A 293 -3.10 -6.43 3.74
N ILE A 294 -2.03 -6.28 2.96
CA ILE A 294 -2.05 -5.72 1.61
C ILE A 294 -2.49 -6.82 0.65
N ILE A 295 -3.80 -7.05 0.59
CA ILE A 295 -4.41 -8.20 -0.11
C ILE A 295 -5.56 -7.80 -1.04
N GLY A 296 -5.86 -6.50 -1.15
CA GLY A 296 -7.02 -6.00 -1.87
C GLY A 296 -8.26 -6.08 -0.98
N ASP A 297 -9.31 -6.71 -1.49
CA ASP A 297 -10.54 -6.89 -0.69
C ASP A 297 -10.32 -7.80 0.51
N LEU A 298 -10.77 -7.36 1.69
CA LEU A 298 -10.70 -8.16 2.92
C LEU A 298 -11.70 -9.33 2.92
N TYR A 299 -12.83 -9.12 2.26
CA TYR A 299 -13.89 -10.11 2.15
C TYR A 299 -14.06 -10.53 0.70
N PHE A 300 -13.80 -11.82 0.46
CA PHE A 300 -13.95 -12.42 -0.85
C PHE A 300 -14.75 -13.72 -0.74
N GLY A 301 -15.81 -13.79 -1.53
CA GLY A 301 -16.66 -14.98 -1.69
C GLY A 301 -16.76 -15.40 -3.15
N SER A 302 -17.55 -16.45 -3.40
CA SER A 302 -17.79 -17.01 -4.74
C SER A 302 -18.91 -16.33 -5.54
N GLY A 303 -19.16 -15.04 -5.27
CA GLY A 303 -20.26 -14.29 -5.88
C GLY A 303 -19.86 -13.59 -7.18
N GLY A 304 -20.81 -13.41 -8.11
CA GLY A 304 -20.60 -12.59 -9.31
C GLY A 304 -19.74 -13.23 -10.41
N GLY A 305 -19.38 -14.51 -10.29
CA GLY A 305 -18.56 -15.22 -11.28
C GLY A 305 -17.05 -15.22 -10.99
N TYR A 306 -16.66 -14.80 -9.80
CA TYR A 306 -15.27 -14.73 -9.34
C TYR A 306 -15.14 -15.46 -7.99
N GLU A 307 -13.99 -16.07 -7.74
CA GLU A 307 -13.71 -16.79 -6.50
C GLU A 307 -12.34 -16.40 -5.95
N GLY A 308 -12.16 -16.56 -4.64
CA GLY A 308 -10.88 -16.34 -3.97
C GLY A 308 -10.47 -14.87 -3.84
N PRO A 309 -9.26 -14.58 -3.31
CA PRO A 309 -8.79 -13.23 -3.01
C PRO A 309 -8.54 -12.40 -4.28
N SER A 310 -8.22 -11.12 -4.13
CA SER A 310 -7.71 -10.30 -5.24
C SER A 310 -6.40 -10.86 -5.79
N ILE A 311 -6.17 -10.66 -7.08
CA ILE A 311 -4.96 -11.09 -7.78
C ILE A 311 -4.32 -9.86 -8.42
N PHE A 312 -3.28 -9.34 -7.78
CA PHE A 312 -2.56 -8.17 -8.25
C PHE A 312 -1.70 -8.50 -9.46
N THR A 313 -2.20 -8.15 -10.64
CA THR A 313 -1.55 -8.42 -11.93
C THR A 313 -0.53 -7.35 -12.31
N ASP A 314 -0.61 -6.17 -11.70
CA ASP A 314 0.34 -5.08 -11.90
C ASP A 314 0.38 -4.13 -10.71
N VAL A 315 1.47 -3.35 -10.61
CA VAL A 315 1.70 -2.35 -9.57
C VAL A 315 2.48 -1.17 -10.16
N THR A 316 2.16 0.04 -9.72
CA THR A 316 2.97 1.24 -9.99
C THR A 316 3.14 2.01 -8.68
N CYS A 317 4.22 2.77 -8.52
CA CYS A 317 4.51 3.54 -7.30
C CYS A 317 4.81 5.00 -7.64
N MET A 318 3.99 5.91 -7.13
CA MET A 318 4.13 7.35 -7.33
C MET A 318 5.29 7.93 -6.51
N ASP A 319 5.73 9.14 -6.85
CA ASP A 319 6.81 9.86 -6.17
C ASP A 319 6.53 10.15 -4.67
N ASN A 320 5.25 10.12 -4.27
CA ASN A 320 4.82 10.26 -2.87
C ASN A 320 4.70 8.91 -2.13
N ASP A 321 5.36 7.87 -2.64
CA ASP A 321 5.41 6.50 -2.11
C ASP A 321 4.05 5.78 -2.03
N ILE A 322 3.00 6.34 -2.63
CA ILE A 322 1.73 5.65 -2.79
C ILE A 322 1.85 4.66 -3.95
N TYR A 323 1.73 3.38 -3.62
CA TYR A 323 1.73 2.31 -4.61
C TYR A 323 0.31 1.82 -4.90
N VAL A 324 0.01 1.66 -6.19
CA VAL A 324 -1.33 1.28 -6.68
C VAL A 324 -1.25 -0.10 -7.32
N CYS A 325 -2.05 -1.02 -6.81
CA CYS A 325 -2.13 -2.39 -7.30
C CYS A 325 -3.39 -2.58 -8.16
N LEU A 326 -3.22 -3.25 -9.30
CA LEU A 326 -4.30 -3.58 -10.23
C LEU A 326 -4.75 -5.03 -10.03
N ASP A 327 -6.00 -5.25 -9.64
CA ASP A 327 -6.60 -6.56 -9.44
C ASP A 327 -7.28 -7.07 -10.72
N ARG A 328 -6.79 -8.20 -11.26
CA ARG A 328 -7.42 -8.86 -12.43
C ARG A 328 -8.63 -9.71 -12.09
N ASN A 329 -8.81 -10.11 -10.83
CA ASN A 329 -9.91 -10.99 -10.43
C ASN A 329 -11.23 -10.21 -10.34
N ARG A 330 -11.21 -9.04 -9.69
CA ARG A 330 -12.40 -8.18 -9.50
C ARG A 330 -12.38 -6.87 -10.29
N GLY A 331 -11.31 -6.58 -11.03
CA GLY A 331 -11.21 -5.35 -11.83
C GLY A 331 -11.09 -4.12 -10.96
N ARG A 332 -10.30 -4.17 -9.88
CA ARG A 332 -10.21 -3.10 -8.88
C ARG A 332 -8.81 -2.52 -8.81
N LEU A 333 -8.74 -1.25 -8.43
CA LEU A 333 -7.49 -0.57 -8.09
C LEU A 333 -7.44 -0.37 -6.59
N PHE A 334 -6.28 -0.65 -6.00
CA PHE A 334 -6.02 -0.47 -4.58
C PHE A 334 -4.77 0.38 -4.37
N GLY A 335 -4.93 1.59 -3.83
CA GLY A 335 -3.82 2.45 -3.46
C GLY A 335 -3.44 2.27 -1.99
N TYR A 336 -2.15 2.17 -1.70
CA TYR A 336 -1.62 2.05 -0.34
C TYR A 336 -0.50 3.06 -0.10
N ASP A 337 -0.40 3.60 1.11
CA ASP A 337 0.71 4.47 1.52
C ASP A 337 2.00 3.67 1.82
N ASP A 338 3.09 4.38 2.06
CA ASP A 338 4.41 3.83 2.42
C ASP A 338 4.41 2.99 3.72
N GLN A 339 3.36 3.08 4.52
CA GLN A 339 3.13 2.32 5.75
C GLN A 339 2.26 1.07 5.53
N GLY A 340 1.80 0.82 4.30
CA GLY A 340 0.91 -0.28 3.95
C GLY A 340 -0.56 -0.05 4.34
N ARG A 341 -0.97 1.20 4.58
CA ARG A 341 -2.39 1.56 4.82
C ARG A 341 -3.09 1.81 3.50
N MET A 342 -4.31 1.33 3.38
CA MET A 342 -5.15 1.63 2.21
C MET A 342 -5.50 3.11 2.18
N VAL A 343 -5.25 3.74 1.04
CA VAL A 343 -5.64 5.13 0.74
C VAL A 343 -6.97 5.14 -0.01
N PHE A 344 -7.15 4.18 -0.92
CA PHE A 344 -8.38 4.02 -1.69
C PHE A 344 -8.51 2.62 -2.27
N ALA A 345 -9.75 2.21 -2.48
CA ALA A 345 -10.12 1.13 -3.38
C ALA A 345 -11.27 1.56 -4.28
N PHE A 346 -11.21 1.24 -5.57
CA PHE A 346 -12.30 1.52 -6.51
C PHE A 346 -12.27 0.63 -7.74
N GLY A 347 -13.31 0.72 -8.57
CA GLY A 347 -13.45 -0.01 -9.82
C GLY A 347 -14.25 -1.31 -9.66
N GLY A 348 -14.34 -2.05 -10.75
CA GLY A 348 -14.95 -3.37 -10.75
C GLY A 348 -14.91 -4.04 -12.11
N ASN A 349 -15.49 -5.23 -12.18
CA ASN A 349 -15.65 -5.93 -13.45
C ASN A 349 -16.90 -5.44 -14.19
N GLY A 350 -16.76 -5.09 -15.47
CA GLY A 350 -17.86 -4.59 -16.27
C GLY A 350 -17.41 -3.89 -17.54
N ASN A 351 -18.38 -3.36 -18.28
CA ASN A 351 -18.16 -2.65 -19.54
C ASN A 351 -18.49 -1.14 -19.41
N MET A 352 -18.56 -0.64 -18.18
CA MET A 352 -18.77 0.78 -17.90
C MET A 352 -17.42 1.48 -17.80
N ASP A 353 -17.39 2.78 -18.06
CA ASP A 353 -16.19 3.58 -17.83
C ASP A 353 -15.71 3.41 -16.38
N GLY A 354 -14.43 3.09 -16.20
CA GLY A 354 -13.84 2.82 -14.89
C GLY A 354 -13.94 1.37 -14.41
N TYR A 355 -14.59 0.51 -15.19
CA TYR A 355 -14.66 -0.93 -14.99
C TYR A 355 -13.85 -1.66 -16.04
N PHE A 356 -13.46 -2.90 -15.74
CA PHE A 356 -12.55 -3.69 -16.56
C PHE A 356 -13.10 -5.09 -16.81
N ARG A 357 -12.55 -5.77 -17.80
CA ARG A 357 -12.88 -7.18 -18.07
C ARG A 357 -11.66 -8.07 -17.97
N ARG A 358 -10.49 -7.57 -18.38
CA ARG A 358 -9.21 -8.23 -18.19
C ARG A 358 -8.08 -7.20 -18.13
N PRO A 359 -8.04 -6.40 -17.05
CA PRO A 359 -6.99 -5.42 -16.86
C PRO A 359 -5.63 -6.13 -16.81
N SER A 360 -4.64 -5.62 -17.55
CA SER A 360 -3.34 -6.27 -17.75
C SER A 360 -2.16 -5.44 -17.29
N ALA A 361 -2.27 -4.11 -17.32
CA ALA A 361 -1.22 -3.23 -16.84
C ALA A 361 -1.74 -1.91 -16.25
N ILE A 362 -1.00 -1.32 -15.32
CA ILE A 362 -1.23 0.01 -14.74
C ILE A 362 0.06 0.81 -14.71
N GLU A 363 -0.01 2.09 -15.08
CA GLU A 363 1.08 3.04 -14.90
C GLU A 363 0.58 4.40 -14.44
N HIS A 364 1.50 5.25 -13.98
CA HIS A 364 1.17 6.60 -13.54
C HIS A 364 1.95 7.70 -14.28
N TYR A 365 1.36 8.90 -14.32
CA TYR A 365 2.06 10.16 -14.65
C TYR A 365 1.66 11.19 -13.59
N GLY A 366 2.56 11.53 -12.66
CA GLY A 366 2.18 12.28 -11.46
C GLY A 366 1.11 11.51 -10.68
N HIS A 367 -0.08 12.10 -10.52
CA HIS A 367 -1.23 11.44 -9.89
C HIS A 367 -2.25 10.88 -10.90
N GLU A 368 -1.95 10.87 -12.19
CA GLU A 368 -2.83 10.26 -13.19
C GLU A 368 -2.54 8.78 -13.29
N LEU A 369 -3.59 7.97 -13.42
CA LEU A 369 -3.44 6.53 -13.60
C LEU A 369 -3.90 6.13 -14.98
N TYR A 370 -3.14 5.26 -15.64
CA TYR A 370 -3.46 4.68 -16.94
C TYR A 370 -3.57 3.17 -16.77
N VAL A 371 -4.75 2.62 -17.03
CA VAL A 371 -5.00 1.18 -16.94
C VAL A 371 -5.23 0.60 -18.33
N LEU A 372 -4.46 -0.40 -18.70
CA LEU A 372 -4.58 -1.14 -19.94
C LEU A 372 -5.49 -2.36 -19.74
N ASP A 373 -6.56 -2.47 -20.53
CA ASP A 373 -7.40 -3.67 -20.57
C ASP A 373 -7.09 -4.51 -21.82
N SER A 374 -6.65 -5.74 -21.59
CA SER A 374 -6.23 -6.67 -22.64
C SER A 374 -7.38 -7.32 -23.42
N LEU A 375 -8.61 -7.29 -22.88
CA LEU A 375 -9.79 -7.83 -23.54
C LEU A 375 -10.58 -6.74 -24.25
N ASP A 376 -10.82 -5.60 -23.59
CA ASP A 376 -11.46 -4.44 -24.22
C ASP A 376 -10.51 -3.69 -25.15
N CYS A 377 -9.21 -3.98 -25.10
CA CYS A 377 -8.19 -3.44 -25.99
C CYS A 377 -8.19 -1.91 -25.97
N SER A 378 -8.16 -1.34 -24.77
CA SER A 378 -8.22 0.10 -24.52
C SER A 378 -7.37 0.50 -23.31
N ILE A 379 -7.07 1.80 -23.21
CA ILE A 379 -6.40 2.41 -22.05
C ILE A 379 -7.40 3.34 -21.38
N THR A 380 -7.69 3.14 -20.10
CA THR A 380 -8.52 4.05 -19.30
C THR A 380 -7.62 4.98 -18.50
N ALA A 381 -7.75 6.28 -18.73
CA ALA A 381 -7.08 7.32 -17.96
C ALA A 381 -7.98 7.80 -16.81
N PHE A 382 -7.41 7.85 -15.61
CA PHE A 382 -8.03 8.40 -14.41
C PHE A 382 -7.28 9.64 -13.94
N VAL A 383 -8.02 10.63 -13.48
CA VAL A 383 -7.47 11.85 -12.87
C VAL A 383 -8.00 11.99 -11.45
N PRO A 384 -7.20 12.52 -10.51
CA PRO A 384 -7.66 12.74 -9.14
C PRO A 384 -8.75 13.82 -9.11
N THR A 385 -9.76 13.60 -8.29
CA THR A 385 -10.78 14.60 -7.98
C THR A 385 -10.22 15.66 -7.03
N GLU A 386 -11.01 16.68 -6.67
CA GLU A 386 -10.61 17.62 -5.61
C GLU A 386 -10.33 16.92 -4.27
N PHE A 387 -11.15 15.92 -3.92
CA PHE A 387 -10.93 15.11 -2.73
C PHE A 387 -9.60 14.34 -2.81
N GLY A 388 -9.34 13.66 -3.93
CA GLY A 388 -8.08 12.95 -4.15
C GLY A 388 -6.85 13.85 -4.10
N ASN A 389 -6.91 15.04 -4.71
CA ASN A 389 -5.83 16.02 -4.62
C ASN A 389 -5.61 16.50 -3.18
N THR A 390 -6.67 16.68 -2.39
CA THR A 390 -6.55 17.06 -0.96
C THR A 390 -5.82 15.97 -0.17
N VAL A 391 -6.14 14.69 -0.40
CA VAL A 391 -5.44 13.55 0.23
C VAL A 391 -3.97 13.50 -0.19
N TYR A 392 -3.67 13.66 -1.48
CA TYR A 392 -2.28 13.67 -1.97
C TYR A 392 -1.46 14.83 -1.40
N ASN A 393 -2.01 16.04 -1.40
CA ASN A 393 -1.36 17.19 -0.79
C ASN A 393 -1.05 16.95 0.70
N ALA A 394 -1.98 16.34 1.44
CA ALA A 394 -1.79 16.06 2.87
C ALA A 394 -0.64 15.08 3.13
N ILE A 395 -0.48 14.05 2.29
CA ILE A 395 0.60 13.07 2.37
C ILE A 395 1.92 13.73 1.96
N GLU A 396 1.96 14.39 0.82
CA GLU A 396 3.19 15.01 0.32
C GLU A 396 3.74 16.12 1.21
N ASP A 397 2.87 16.96 1.78
CA ASP A 397 3.31 17.99 2.72
C ASP A 397 3.87 17.36 3.99
N PHE A 398 3.39 16.19 4.41
CA PHE A 398 3.99 15.46 5.53
C PHE A 398 5.42 15.03 5.20
N ASP A 399 5.64 14.47 4.01
CA ASP A 399 6.94 13.95 3.58
C ASP A 399 7.96 15.05 3.33
N LYS A 400 7.50 16.21 2.83
CA LYS A 400 8.29 17.44 2.70
C LYS A 400 8.61 18.09 4.06
N GLY A 401 8.03 17.61 5.16
CA GLY A 401 8.21 18.16 6.51
C GLY A 401 7.33 19.38 6.84
N ASN A 402 6.37 19.71 5.97
CA ASN A 402 5.40 20.79 6.15
C ASN A 402 4.22 20.33 7.04
N TYR A 403 4.49 19.93 8.27
CA TYR A 403 3.51 19.25 9.14
C TYR A 403 2.27 20.11 9.46
N GLU A 404 2.39 21.43 9.51
CA GLU A 404 1.24 22.32 9.73
C GLU A 404 0.26 22.25 8.54
N LYS A 405 0.77 22.45 7.32
CA LYS A 405 -0.02 22.34 6.08
C LYS A 405 -0.63 20.96 5.90
N SER A 406 0.16 19.90 6.13
CA SER A 406 -0.35 18.53 6.11
C SER A 406 -1.54 18.36 7.07
N GLY A 407 -1.45 18.90 8.29
CA GLY A 407 -2.56 18.87 9.24
C GLY A 407 -3.79 19.66 8.77
N GLU A 408 -3.60 20.82 8.14
CA GLU A 408 -4.69 21.60 7.54
C GLU A 408 -5.39 20.83 6.41
N GLU A 409 -4.63 20.19 5.51
CA GLU A 409 -5.19 19.36 4.44
C GLU A 409 -5.94 18.13 5.01
N TRP A 410 -5.37 17.44 6.01
CA TRP A 410 -6.07 16.34 6.68
C TRP A 410 -7.37 16.80 7.36
N GLN A 411 -7.40 18.01 7.92
CA GLN A 411 -8.63 18.58 8.45
C GLN A 411 -9.68 18.78 7.34
N LYS A 412 -9.28 19.30 6.16
CA LYS A 412 -10.19 19.42 5.01
C LYS A 412 -10.70 18.06 4.52
N VAL A 413 -9.86 17.01 4.56
CA VAL A 413 -10.29 15.64 4.22
C VAL A 413 -11.37 15.18 5.21
N MET A 414 -11.18 15.38 6.52
CA MET A 414 -12.19 15.00 7.52
C MET A 414 -13.48 15.81 7.39
N ASP A 415 -13.39 17.09 7.03
CA ASP A 415 -14.57 17.94 6.81
C ASP A 415 -15.41 17.44 5.62
N GLN A 416 -14.77 16.83 4.62
CA GLN A 416 -15.42 16.19 3.48
C GLN A 416 -15.90 14.76 3.78
N ASN A 417 -15.13 13.99 4.54
CA ASN A 417 -15.44 12.62 4.93
C ASN A 417 -14.97 12.31 6.36
N GLY A 418 -15.90 12.41 7.33
CA GLY A 418 -15.63 12.06 8.74
C GLY A 418 -15.41 10.57 9.02
N ASN A 419 -15.65 9.69 8.05
CA ASN A 419 -15.39 8.25 8.17
C ASN A 419 -14.04 7.84 7.56
N TYR A 420 -13.25 8.79 7.05
CA TYR A 420 -11.95 8.52 6.45
C TYR A 420 -10.86 8.37 7.52
N ASP A 421 -10.66 7.15 8.03
CA ASP A 421 -9.76 6.84 9.15
C ASP A 421 -8.33 7.37 8.95
N LEU A 422 -7.82 7.30 7.72
CA LEU A 422 -6.48 7.77 7.38
C LEU A 422 -6.28 9.27 7.68
N ALA A 423 -7.34 10.10 7.61
CA ALA A 423 -7.22 11.52 7.93
C ALA A 423 -7.02 11.80 9.42
N TYR A 424 -7.64 11.00 10.29
CA TYR A 424 -7.42 11.09 11.73
C TYR A 424 -5.98 10.67 12.08
N ILE A 425 -5.51 9.57 11.49
CA ILE A 425 -4.14 9.08 11.68
C ILE A 425 -3.13 10.09 11.12
N GLY A 426 -3.38 10.63 9.92
CA GLY A 426 -2.55 11.65 9.27
C GLY A 426 -2.44 12.93 10.09
N LEU A 427 -3.56 13.47 10.58
CA LEU A 427 -3.57 14.64 11.45
C LEU A 427 -2.87 14.35 12.79
N GLY A 428 -3.12 13.18 13.39
CA GLY A 428 -2.41 12.76 14.60
C GLY A 428 -0.89 12.71 14.39
N ARG A 429 -0.42 12.18 13.25
CA ARG A 429 1.00 12.16 12.88
C ARG A 429 1.55 13.57 12.70
N ALA A 430 0.82 14.46 12.03
CA ALA A 430 1.21 15.86 11.85
C ALA A 430 1.36 16.57 13.20
N LEU A 431 0.37 16.44 14.09
CA LEU A 431 0.41 16.99 15.45
C LEU A 431 1.56 16.43 16.29
N LEU A 432 1.84 15.13 16.17
CA LEU A 432 2.97 14.48 16.82
C LEU A 432 4.31 15.10 16.39
N ARG A 433 4.46 15.46 15.10
CA ARG A 433 5.64 16.14 14.57
C ARG A 433 5.74 17.61 14.97
N GLN A 434 4.61 18.25 15.23
CA GLN A 434 4.53 19.62 15.77
C GLN A 434 4.69 19.66 17.31
N GLU A 435 5.07 18.56 17.95
CA GLU A 435 5.19 18.43 19.42
C GLU A 435 3.88 18.62 20.20
N ARG A 436 2.72 18.61 19.51
CA ARG A 436 1.38 18.72 20.10
C ARG A 436 0.88 17.35 20.56
N TYR A 437 1.64 16.71 21.45
CA TYR A 437 1.49 15.29 21.77
C TYR A 437 0.13 14.92 22.34
N LYS A 438 -0.43 15.77 23.22
CA LYS A 438 -1.73 15.50 23.85
C LYS A 438 -2.87 15.50 22.84
N GLU A 439 -2.82 16.40 21.86
CA GLU A 439 -3.82 16.47 20.79
C GLU A 439 -3.66 15.27 19.84
N ALA A 440 -2.43 14.95 19.46
CA ALA A 440 -2.12 13.77 18.64
C ALA A 440 -2.68 12.48 19.26
N MET A 441 -2.52 12.30 20.58
CA MET A 441 -3.06 11.14 21.30
C MET A 441 -4.59 11.01 21.14
N ASN A 442 -5.34 12.11 21.18
CA ASN A 442 -6.80 12.06 21.03
C ASN A 442 -7.20 11.49 19.65
N TYR A 443 -6.50 11.92 18.59
CA TYR A 443 -6.77 11.43 17.23
C TYR A 443 -6.40 9.95 17.07
N PHE A 444 -5.26 9.51 17.61
CA PHE A 444 -4.88 8.10 17.57
C PHE A 444 -5.83 7.22 18.39
N GLU A 445 -6.33 7.71 19.52
CA GLU A 445 -7.29 6.99 20.35
C GLU A 445 -8.63 6.78 19.62
N LEU A 446 -9.10 7.79 18.88
CA LEU A 446 -10.35 7.71 18.11
C LEU A 446 -10.34 6.59 17.05
N LYS A 447 -9.17 6.28 16.48
CA LYS A 447 -8.99 5.24 15.45
C LYS A 447 -8.20 4.03 15.91
N TYR A 448 -8.10 3.83 17.23
CA TYR A 448 -7.44 2.67 17.84
C TYR A 448 -5.98 2.44 17.38
N ASP A 449 -5.28 3.50 16.95
CA ASP A 449 -3.86 3.46 16.55
C ASP A 449 -2.96 3.43 17.80
N ALA A 450 -2.88 2.25 18.41
CA ALA A 450 -2.15 2.03 19.65
C ALA A 450 -0.64 2.31 19.51
N GLU A 451 -0.07 2.08 18.32
CA GLU A 451 1.35 2.28 18.08
C GLU A 451 1.70 3.78 18.12
N ASN A 452 0.99 4.61 17.34
CA ASN A 452 1.26 6.03 17.33
C ASN A 452 0.76 6.72 18.61
N TYR A 453 -0.31 6.22 19.24
CA TYR A 453 -0.69 6.65 20.59
C TYR A 453 0.45 6.45 21.58
N SER A 454 1.08 5.27 21.59
CA SER A 454 2.20 4.96 22.49
C SER A 454 3.40 5.87 22.22
N LYS A 455 3.72 6.14 20.94
CA LYS A 455 4.77 7.10 20.56
C LYS A 455 4.46 8.51 21.08
N ALA A 456 3.24 9.00 20.88
CA ALA A 456 2.82 10.31 21.35
C ALA A 456 2.81 10.41 22.88
N TYR A 457 2.26 9.41 23.57
CA TYR A 457 2.23 9.36 25.03
C TYR A 457 3.64 9.36 25.65
N LYS A 458 4.58 8.62 25.04
CA LYS A 458 5.99 8.63 25.48
C LYS A 458 6.57 10.04 25.44
N GLN A 459 6.35 10.79 24.36
CA GLN A 459 6.85 12.16 24.23
C GLN A 459 6.12 13.14 25.14
N TYR A 460 4.80 13.02 25.25
CA TYR A 460 3.99 13.81 26.18
C TYR A 460 4.50 13.69 27.63
N ARG A 461 4.76 12.46 28.10
CA ARG A 461 5.31 12.25 29.45
C ARG A 461 6.71 12.84 29.61
N LYS A 462 7.54 12.76 28.57
CA LYS A 462 8.88 13.34 28.60
C LYS A 462 8.79 14.86 28.75
N GLN A 463 8.00 15.52 27.92
CA GLN A 463 7.74 16.95 28.00
C GLN A 463 7.18 17.35 29.37
N TRP A 464 6.19 16.59 29.88
CA TRP A 464 5.63 16.84 31.21
C TRP A 464 6.69 16.76 32.31
N VAL A 465 7.56 15.74 32.29
CA VAL A 465 8.66 15.62 33.26
C VAL A 465 9.64 16.79 33.15
N GLU A 466 10.00 17.20 31.93
CA GLU A 466 10.89 18.34 31.69
C GLU A 466 10.31 19.65 32.24
N GLU A 467 9.02 19.91 32.02
CA GLU A 467 8.31 21.08 32.55
C GLU A 467 8.18 21.05 34.09
N HIS A 468 8.10 19.86 34.69
CA HIS A 468 7.89 19.67 36.14
C HIS A 468 9.15 19.27 36.90
N ILE A 469 10.32 19.21 36.26
CA ILE A 469 11.54 18.64 36.87
C ILE A 469 11.95 19.34 38.16
N GLY A 470 11.79 20.67 38.23
CA GLY A 470 12.09 21.44 39.44
C GLY A 470 11.22 21.03 40.63
N TRP A 471 9.91 20.87 40.41
CA TRP A 471 8.98 20.39 41.44
C TRP A 471 9.25 18.95 41.83
N ILE A 472 9.54 18.08 40.85
CA ILE A 472 9.87 16.68 41.10
C ILE A 472 11.11 16.59 42.00
N VAL A 473 12.19 17.30 41.65
CA VAL A 473 13.42 17.35 42.46
C VAL A 473 13.14 17.92 43.84
N LEU A 474 12.36 19.00 43.94
CA LEU A 474 11.98 19.58 45.24
C LEU A 474 11.24 18.57 46.12
N VAL A 475 10.25 17.86 45.57
CA VAL A 475 9.49 16.83 46.30
C VAL A 475 10.41 15.70 46.74
N VAL A 476 11.30 15.22 45.87
CA VAL A 476 12.28 14.17 46.22
C VAL A 476 13.20 14.66 47.35
N VAL A 477 13.74 15.87 47.26
CA VAL A 477 14.60 16.45 48.30
C VAL A 477 13.85 16.57 49.63
N LEU A 478 12.61 17.07 49.61
CA LEU A 478 11.77 17.17 50.82
C LEU A 478 11.48 15.79 51.43
N LEU A 479 11.23 14.77 50.60
CA LEU A 479 11.02 13.39 51.07
C LEU A 479 12.25 12.83 51.81
N PHE A 480 13.47 13.23 51.45
CA PHE A 480 14.69 12.83 52.17
C PHE A 480 15.00 13.72 53.38
N LEU A 481 14.80 15.04 53.27
CA LEU A 481 15.14 15.99 54.33
C LEU A 481 14.16 15.95 55.52
N ILE A 482 12.87 15.71 55.29
CA ILE A 482 11.85 15.70 56.35
C ILE A 482 12.09 14.57 57.38
N PRO A 483 12.35 13.31 56.98
CA PRO A 483 12.70 12.24 57.92
C PRO A 483 14.02 12.48 58.65
N LEU A 484 15.05 12.99 57.97
CA LEU A 484 16.35 13.33 58.58
C LEU A 484 16.20 14.44 59.62
N GLY A 485 15.43 15.48 59.31
CA GLY A 485 15.09 16.56 60.23
C GLY A 485 14.33 16.05 61.45
N ARG A 486 13.34 15.16 61.26
CA ARG A 486 12.61 14.51 62.37
C ARG A 486 13.52 13.64 63.24
N GLY A 487 14.40 12.84 62.63
CA GLY A 487 15.38 12.02 63.34
C GLY A 487 16.32 12.88 64.18
N ARG A 488 16.82 13.98 63.62
CA ARG A 488 17.70 14.93 64.31
C ARG A 488 16.98 15.68 65.43
N ILE A 489 15.75 16.14 65.23
CA ILE A 489 14.93 16.78 66.28
C ILE A 489 14.65 15.79 67.41
N LYS A 490 14.35 14.52 67.11
CA LYS A 490 14.15 13.48 68.12
C LYS A 490 15.43 13.19 68.90
N SER A 491 16.59 13.17 68.23
CA SER A 491 17.91 13.03 68.86
C SER A 491 18.24 14.20 69.79
N ILE A 492 18.08 15.44 69.31
CA ILE A 492 18.31 16.66 70.10
C ILE A 492 17.36 16.69 71.31
N LYS A 493 16.09 16.35 71.12
CA LYS A 493 15.13 16.28 72.23
C LYS A 493 15.54 15.23 73.26
N HIS A 494 16.01 14.07 72.82
CA HIS A 494 16.53 13.04 73.73
C HIS A 494 17.80 13.49 74.47
N GLU A 495 18.75 14.15 73.79
CA GLU A 495 19.94 14.75 74.41
C GLU A 495 19.58 15.82 75.44
N ILE A 496 18.62 16.70 75.14
CA ILE A 496 18.13 17.71 76.10
C ILE A 496 17.43 17.04 77.31
N ASP A 497 16.62 16.01 77.06
CA ASP A 497 15.90 15.27 78.11
C ASP A 497 16.84 14.40 78.98
N THR A 498 18.03 14.06 78.48
CA THR A 498 19.05 13.23 79.18
C THR A 498 20.26 14.04 79.67
N ALA A 499 20.40 15.31 79.30
CA ALA A 499 21.44 16.19 79.81
C ALA A 499 21.15 16.53 81.27
N ASP A 500 22.13 16.21 82.14
CA ASP A 500 22.15 16.42 83.60
C ASP A 500 22.15 17.90 84.04
N ILE A 501 21.35 18.75 83.41
CA ILE A 501 21.19 20.17 83.77
C ILE A 501 19.95 20.37 84.66
N PHE A 502 19.13 19.32 84.88
CA PHE A 502 17.96 19.37 85.80
C PHE A 502 18.07 18.48 87.05
N ILE A 503 19.21 17.84 87.32
CA ILE A 503 19.38 16.97 88.52
C ILE A 503 20.18 17.63 89.67
N THR A 504 20.83 18.78 89.46
CA THR A 504 21.57 19.46 90.55
C THR A 504 20.78 20.60 91.17
N GLY A 505 19.79 20.26 92.01
CA GLY A 505 19.05 21.27 92.75
C GLY A 505 18.03 20.76 93.75
N LYS A 506 18.22 19.58 94.36
CA LYS A 506 17.34 19.13 95.45
C LYS A 506 18.02 18.16 96.41
N ASP A 507 19.07 18.64 97.07
CA ASP A 507 19.49 18.14 98.38
C ASP A 507 19.92 19.32 99.25
N ARG A 508 18.97 19.84 100.04
CA ARG A 508 19.15 20.49 101.34
C ARG A 508 17.90 20.31 102.17
#